data_AF-A0AAD5MKL6-F1
#
_entry.id   AF-A0AAD5MKL6-F1
#
_cell.length_a   1.000
_cell.length_b   1.000
_cell.length_c   1.000
_cell.angle_alpha   90.00
_cell.angle_beta   90.00
_cell.angle_gamma   90.00
#
_symmetry.space_group_name_H-M   'P 1'
#
loop_
_entity.id
_entity.type
_entity.pdbx_description
1 polymer ?
#
loop_
_entity_poly.entity_id
_entity_poly.type
_entity_poly.pdbx_seq_one_letter_code
_entity_poly.pdbx_strand_id
1 'polypeptide(L)'
;MSKTRVRLPPWIEHFVYHETVVDVCYEVIYIVVASQLRENIRRMAASLLACGVDLKRTLLFRQSSVPQIAQLSWILGSLQTVAQLQRLTQFKEKAIKFSQGNVPLGLLTYPVLQSADVLMFKATHVPVGADQAQHMNLLVDLANHFNSHFKISYFPPPKQVIRQVSSRVRSLRNPLKKMSKSEASAKSRLEINDSAEEIEEKCRKAVSDTDSQLSYDLQERPAISNLIDLYCAVTGSQISQVVESGWDQFELKMQLSRAVAEKFLPIREKLLMLERDNKWMKFYSKTVN
;
A
#
# COMPACT_ATOMS: atom_id res chain seq x y z
N MET A 1 15.51 32.42 -2.86
CA MET A 1 15.45 31.39 -1.81
C MET A 1 14.59 30.24 -2.33
N SER A 2 15.21 29.24 -2.96
CA SER A 2 14.50 28.09 -3.51
C SER A 2 13.97 27.22 -2.37
N LYS A 3 12.65 27.15 -2.23
CA LYS A 3 12.01 26.12 -1.40
C LYS A 3 12.30 24.78 -2.08
N THR A 4 13.21 24.00 -1.51
CA THR A 4 13.45 22.61 -1.88
C THR A 4 12.12 21.87 -1.75
N ARG A 5 11.40 21.66 -2.86
CA ARG A 5 10.19 20.84 -2.86
C ARG A 5 10.62 19.45 -2.45
N VAL A 6 10.23 19.01 -1.26
CA VAL A 6 10.29 17.60 -0.88
C VAL A 6 9.56 16.85 -1.99
N ARG A 7 10.31 16.11 -2.82
CA ARG A 7 9.73 15.31 -3.89
C ARG A 7 8.76 14.33 -3.23
N LEU A 8 7.47 14.51 -3.52
CA LEU A 8 6.41 13.67 -2.99
C LEU A 8 6.72 12.23 -3.44
N PRO A 9 6.43 11.22 -2.60
CA PRO A 9 6.53 9.83 -3.03
C PRO A 9 5.87 9.63 -4.41
N PRO A 10 6.44 8.86 -5.34
CA PRO A 10 5.92 8.71 -6.72
C PRO A 10 4.44 8.30 -6.80
N TRP A 11 3.92 7.69 -5.74
CA TRP A 11 2.51 7.34 -5.62
C TRP A 11 1.57 8.53 -5.44
N ILE A 12 2.08 9.63 -4.90
CA ILE A 12 1.36 10.90 -4.72
C ILE A 12 1.48 11.76 -5.98
N GLU A 13 2.54 11.61 -6.77
CA GLU A 13 2.66 12.31 -8.06
C GLU A 13 1.50 11.98 -9.02
N HIS A 14 0.93 10.76 -8.95
CA HIS A 14 -0.28 10.42 -9.70
C HIS A 14 -1.52 11.20 -9.26
N PHE A 15 -1.61 11.58 -7.98
CA PHE A 15 -2.69 12.43 -7.46
C PHE A 15 -2.58 13.88 -7.94
N VAL A 16 -1.43 14.26 -8.53
CA VAL A 16 -1.22 15.62 -9.07
C VAL A 16 -1.85 15.78 -10.45
N TYR A 17 -2.06 14.70 -11.21
CA TYR A 17 -2.51 14.76 -12.61
C TYR A 17 -3.88 14.14 -12.87
N HIS A 18 -4.48 13.46 -11.89
CA HIS A 18 -5.76 12.76 -12.05
C HIS A 18 -6.73 13.04 -10.90
N GLU A 19 -8.03 13.08 -11.23
CA GLU A 19 -9.07 12.91 -10.21
C GLU A 19 -8.87 11.55 -9.54
N THR A 20 -8.66 11.58 -8.23
CA THR A 20 -8.25 10.40 -7.50
C THR A 20 -9.29 10.04 -6.47
N VAL A 21 -9.64 8.76 -6.42
CA VAL A 21 -10.46 8.18 -5.35
C VAL A 21 -9.57 7.28 -4.49
N VAL A 22 -9.56 7.52 -3.19
CA VAL A 22 -8.82 6.70 -2.22
C VAL A 22 -9.80 6.19 -1.17
N ASP A 23 -9.90 4.86 -1.08
CA ASP A 23 -10.72 4.17 -0.09
C ASP A 23 -9.87 3.70 1.10
N VAL A 24 -10.40 3.93 2.30
CA VAL A 24 -9.87 3.43 3.58
C VAL A 24 -10.84 2.38 4.13
N CYS A 25 -10.82 1.16 3.59
CA CYS A 25 -11.26 -0.06 4.29
C CYS A 25 -11.02 -1.36 3.50
N TYR A 26 -10.24 -2.31 4.05
CA TYR A 26 -10.24 -3.73 3.62
C TYR A 26 -9.98 -4.71 4.78
N GLU A 27 -10.30 -4.34 6.02
CA GLU A 27 -10.00 -5.18 7.20
C GLU A 27 -11.18 -6.02 7.72
N VAL A 28 -12.40 -5.88 7.18
CA VAL A 28 -13.58 -6.58 7.72
C VAL A 28 -13.67 -8.05 7.28
N ILE A 29 -12.73 -8.55 6.48
CA ILE A 29 -12.64 -9.99 6.17
C ILE A 29 -12.32 -10.80 7.45
N TYR A 30 -11.65 -10.17 8.42
CA TYR A 30 -11.33 -10.74 9.71
C TYR A 30 -12.05 -9.97 10.82
N ILE A 31 -12.53 -10.65 11.85
CA ILE A 31 -13.15 -10.00 13.00
C ILE A 31 -12.04 -9.27 13.78
N VAL A 32 -12.08 -7.94 13.74
CA VAL A 32 -11.18 -7.06 14.50
C VAL A 32 -11.98 -6.39 15.61
N VAL A 33 -11.34 -6.15 16.77
CA VAL A 33 -11.96 -5.40 17.87
C VAL A 33 -12.39 -4.01 17.40
N ALA A 34 -13.63 -3.62 17.68
CA ALA A 34 -14.22 -2.39 17.15
C ALA A 34 -13.43 -1.11 17.50
N SER A 35 -12.86 -1.02 18.70
CA SER A 35 -12.00 0.11 19.09
C SER A 35 -10.72 0.16 18.25
N GLN A 36 -10.07 -0.99 18.03
CA GLN A 36 -8.88 -1.10 17.20
C GLN A 36 -9.16 -0.73 15.75
N LEU A 37 -10.27 -1.20 15.17
CA LEU A 37 -10.65 -0.87 13.80
C LEU A 37 -10.89 0.64 13.62
N ARG A 38 -11.59 1.27 14.58
CA ARG A 38 -11.81 2.73 14.54
C ARG A 38 -10.49 3.50 14.56
N GLU A 39 -9.55 3.08 15.40
CA GLU A 39 -8.23 3.70 15.48
C GLU A 39 -7.41 3.46 14.21
N ASN A 40 -7.43 2.25 13.64
CA ASN A 40 -6.75 1.92 12.38
C ASN A 40 -7.26 2.78 11.22
N ILE A 41 -8.57 2.95 11.07
CA ILE A 41 -9.18 3.78 10.03
C ILE A 41 -8.70 5.24 10.17
N ARG A 42 -8.74 5.76 11.40
CA ARG A 42 -8.28 7.12 11.70
C ARG A 42 -6.80 7.29 11.38
N ARG A 43 -5.94 6.39 11.86
CA ARG A 43 -4.49 6.43 11.62
C ARG A 43 -4.14 6.30 10.16
N MET A 44 -4.84 5.45 9.41
CA MET A 44 -4.63 5.30 7.97
C MET A 44 -4.97 6.60 7.23
N ALA A 45 -6.12 7.20 7.51
CA ALA A 45 -6.51 8.47 6.89
C ALA A 45 -5.53 9.60 7.26
N ALA A 46 -5.12 9.70 8.53
CA ALA A 46 -4.10 10.66 8.97
C ALA A 46 -2.75 10.42 8.26
N SER A 47 -2.34 9.17 8.10
CA SER A 47 -1.11 8.78 7.41
C SER A 47 -1.13 9.19 5.94
N LEU A 48 -2.25 8.99 5.24
CA LEU A 48 -2.41 9.41 3.85
C LEU A 48 -2.29 10.93 3.71
N LEU A 49 -2.97 11.69 4.58
CA LEU A 49 -2.87 13.15 4.62
C LEU A 49 -1.45 13.62 4.97
N ALA A 50 -0.80 12.96 5.92
CA ALA A 50 0.57 13.24 6.35
C ALA A 50 1.56 13.03 5.20
N CYS A 51 1.38 11.96 4.42
CA CYS A 51 2.21 11.68 3.25
C CYS A 51 2.03 12.72 2.13
N GLY A 52 0.90 13.43 2.10
CA GLY A 52 0.67 14.52 1.14
C GLY A 52 -0.56 14.37 0.25
N VAL A 53 -1.50 13.48 0.58
CA VAL A 53 -2.82 13.45 -0.10
C VAL A 53 -3.52 14.80 0.04
N ASP A 54 -3.90 15.39 -1.09
CA ASP A 54 -4.59 16.68 -1.15
C ASP A 54 -6.10 16.47 -1.35
N LEU A 55 -6.89 16.77 -0.31
CA LEU A 55 -8.35 16.64 -0.31
C LEU A 55 -9.05 17.56 -1.31
N LYS A 56 -8.37 18.57 -1.87
CA LYS A 56 -8.94 19.39 -2.95
C LYS A 56 -8.98 18.67 -4.30
N ARG A 57 -8.20 17.60 -4.47
CA ARG A 57 -8.03 16.87 -5.73
C ARG A 57 -8.30 15.38 -5.59
N THR A 58 -8.35 14.89 -4.36
CA THR A 58 -8.58 13.49 -4.03
C THR A 58 -9.84 13.34 -3.18
N LEU A 59 -10.77 12.51 -3.65
CA LEU A 59 -11.87 12.01 -2.83
C LEU A 59 -11.32 10.92 -1.90
N LEU A 60 -11.06 11.29 -0.66
CA LEU A 60 -10.70 10.37 0.42
C LEU A 60 -11.93 10.09 1.28
N PHE A 61 -12.36 8.84 1.35
CA PHE A 61 -13.60 8.48 2.04
C PHE A 61 -13.48 7.14 2.78
N ARG A 62 -14.53 6.78 3.53
CA ARG A 62 -14.64 5.47 4.21
C ARG A 62 -15.51 4.57 3.36
N GLN A 63 -15.04 3.39 2.97
CA GLN A 63 -15.89 2.42 2.26
C GLN A 63 -17.28 2.28 2.91
N SER A 64 -17.32 2.10 4.23
CA SER A 64 -18.57 1.89 4.98
C SER A 64 -19.45 3.13 5.11
N SER A 65 -19.01 4.32 4.70
CA SER A 65 -19.88 5.50 4.58
C SER A 65 -20.57 5.59 3.21
N VAL A 66 -20.28 4.68 2.28
CA VAL A 66 -20.85 4.66 0.92
C VAL A 66 -21.65 3.37 0.73
N PRO A 67 -22.93 3.33 1.14
CA PRO A 67 -23.75 2.11 1.07
C PRO A 67 -23.90 1.56 -0.35
N GLN A 68 -23.76 2.41 -1.37
CA GLN A 68 -23.84 2.05 -2.78
C GLN A 68 -22.80 1.00 -3.19
N ILE A 69 -21.63 1.00 -2.53
CA ILE A 69 -20.58 0.00 -2.77
C ILE A 69 -21.11 -1.41 -2.41
N ALA A 70 -21.73 -1.55 -1.24
CA ALA A 70 -22.30 -2.83 -0.81
C ALA A 70 -23.46 -3.27 -1.71
N GLN A 71 -24.32 -2.32 -2.12
CA GLN A 71 -25.41 -2.56 -3.05
C GLN A 71 -24.90 -3.04 -4.42
N LEU A 72 -23.90 -2.36 -4.98
CA LEU A 72 -23.29 -2.75 -6.25
C LEU A 72 -22.58 -4.10 -6.13
N SER A 73 -21.91 -4.39 -5.02
CA SER A 73 -21.30 -5.70 -4.78
C SER A 73 -22.32 -6.83 -4.81
N TRP A 74 -23.55 -6.61 -4.32
CA TRP A 74 -24.62 -7.60 -4.38
C TRP A 74 -25.07 -7.87 -5.83
N ILE A 75 -25.25 -6.81 -6.61
CA ILE A 75 -25.61 -6.89 -8.04
C ILE A 75 -24.51 -7.63 -8.81
N LEU A 76 -23.25 -7.23 -8.65
CA LEU A 76 -22.10 -7.86 -9.31
C LEU A 76 -21.92 -9.32 -8.86
N GLY A 77 -22.21 -9.63 -7.60
CA GLY A 77 -22.16 -11.00 -7.07
C GLY A 77 -23.16 -11.93 -7.76
N SER A 78 -24.29 -11.39 -8.23
CA SER A 78 -25.30 -12.15 -8.99
C SER A 78 -24.82 -12.54 -10.39
N LEU A 79 -23.72 -11.95 -10.87
CA LEU A 79 -23.05 -12.28 -12.14
C LEU A 79 -21.91 -13.30 -11.97
N GLN A 80 -21.70 -13.82 -10.76
CA GLN A 80 -20.62 -14.75 -10.44
C GLN A 80 -21.16 -16.06 -9.88
N THR A 81 -20.42 -17.13 -10.11
CA THR A 81 -20.68 -18.43 -9.49
C THR A 81 -19.71 -18.69 -8.34
N VAL A 82 -20.15 -19.47 -7.35
CA VAL A 82 -19.29 -19.93 -6.25
C VAL A 82 -18.02 -20.61 -6.78
N ALA A 83 -18.14 -21.43 -7.82
CA ALA A 83 -17.02 -22.15 -8.43
C ALA A 83 -15.97 -21.20 -9.05
N GLN A 84 -16.39 -20.08 -9.65
CA GLN A 84 -15.45 -19.07 -10.17
C GLN A 84 -14.65 -18.43 -9.04
N LEU A 85 -15.31 -18.02 -7.95
CA LEU A 85 -14.66 -17.37 -6.82
C LEU A 85 -13.72 -18.33 -6.06
N GLN A 86 -14.11 -19.61 -5.91
CA GLN A 86 -13.28 -20.63 -5.26
C GLN A 86 -11.99 -20.96 -6.02
N ARG A 87 -11.92 -20.65 -7.33
CA ARG A 87 -10.72 -20.87 -8.14
C ARG A 87 -9.62 -19.82 -7.92
N LEU A 88 -9.96 -18.66 -7.37
CA LEU A 88 -9.01 -17.57 -7.12
C LEU A 88 -7.88 -18.05 -6.20
N THR A 89 -6.62 -17.79 -6.59
CA THR A 89 -5.44 -18.26 -5.86
C THR A 89 -5.40 -17.66 -4.46
N GLN A 90 -5.67 -16.36 -4.32
CA GLN A 90 -5.71 -15.71 -3.00
C GLN A 90 -6.77 -16.31 -2.07
N PHE A 91 -7.91 -16.75 -2.60
CA PHE A 91 -8.92 -17.44 -1.79
C PHE A 91 -8.36 -18.76 -1.27
N LYS A 92 -7.79 -19.59 -2.16
CA LYS A 92 -7.19 -20.89 -1.79
C LYS A 92 -6.08 -20.73 -0.74
N GLU A 93 -5.15 -19.80 -0.96
CA GLU A 93 -4.04 -19.54 -0.03
C GLU A 93 -4.50 -19.08 1.35
N LYS A 94 -5.49 -18.17 1.40
CA LYS A 94 -6.02 -17.66 2.68
C LYS A 94 -6.93 -18.68 3.36
N ALA A 95 -7.68 -19.49 2.60
CA ALA A 95 -8.58 -20.53 3.11
C ALA A 95 -7.84 -21.64 3.86
N ILE A 96 -6.60 -21.99 3.46
CA ILE A 96 -5.76 -23.00 4.14
C ILE A 96 -5.52 -22.64 5.62
N LYS A 97 -5.56 -21.35 5.98
CA LYS A 97 -5.36 -20.89 7.36
C LYS A 97 -6.54 -21.15 8.29
N PHE A 98 -7.67 -21.60 7.75
CA PHE A 98 -8.88 -21.88 8.51
C PHE A 98 -9.07 -23.40 8.65
N SER A 99 -9.41 -23.85 9.86
CA SER A 99 -9.67 -25.26 10.14
C SER A 99 -10.95 -25.74 9.44
N GLN A 100 -10.89 -26.92 8.82
CA GLN A 100 -12.02 -27.73 8.34
C GLN A 100 -13.18 -26.95 7.68
N GLY A 101 -12.88 -26.04 6.74
CA GLY A 101 -13.93 -25.40 5.94
C GLY A 101 -14.68 -24.25 6.62
N ASN A 102 -14.29 -23.84 7.84
CA ASN A 102 -14.79 -22.63 8.51
C ASN A 102 -14.21 -21.34 7.89
N VAL A 103 -14.21 -21.28 6.57
CA VAL A 103 -13.73 -20.14 5.80
C VAL A 103 -14.84 -19.08 5.77
N PRO A 104 -14.60 -17.85 6.24
CA PRO A 104 -15.60 -16.80 6.21
C PRO A 104 -16.11 -16.54 4.79
N LEU A 105 -17.44 -16.40 4.61
CA LEU A 105 -18.03 -16.08 3.30
C LEU A 105 -17.45 -14.78 2.72
N GLY A 106 -17.18 -13.79 3.57
CA GLY A 106 -16.53 -12.54 3.15
C GLY A 106 -15.16 -12.76 2.50
N LEU A 107 -14.42 -13.79 2.88
CA LEU A 107 -13.14 -14.12 2.23
C LEU A 107 -13.33 -14.64 0.80
N LEU A 108 -14.46 -15.27 0.50
CA LEU A 108 -14.80 -15.70 -0.85
C LEU A 108 -15.29 -14.54 -1.71
N THR A 109 -16.09 -13.64 -1.14
CA THR A 109 -16.81 -12.60 -1.89
C THR A 109 -16.11 -11.24 -1.93
N TYR A 110 -15.08 -10.98 -1.09
CA TYR A 110 -14.40 -9.68 -1.10
C TYR A 110 -13.82 -9.26 -2.46
N PRO A 111 -13.39 -10.13 -3.40
CA PRO A 111 -12.93 -9.68 -4.70
C PRO A 111 -14.05 -9.05 -5.55
N VAL A 112 -15.31 -9.45 -5.31
CA VAL A 112 -16.49 -8.82 -5.90
C VAL A 112 -16.75 -7.45 -5.27
N LEU A 113 -16.63 -7.34 -3.94
CA LEU A 113 -16.71 -6.07 -3.23
C LEU A 113 -15.62 -5.10 -3.71
N GLN A 114 -14.40 -5.60 -3.87
CA GLN A 114 -13.28 -4.84 -4.44
C GLN A 114 -13.58 -4.35 -5.86
N SER A 115 -14.29 -5.15 -6.64
CA SER A 115 -14.71 -4.73 -7.98
C SER A 115 -15.78 -3.63 -7.91
N ALA A 116 -16.72 -3.74 -6.97
CA ALA A 116 -17.73 -2.70 -6.72
C ALA A 116 -17.09 -1.37 -6.29
N ASP A 117 -16.05 -1.40 -5.44
CA ASP A 117 -15.31 -0.20 -5.03
C ASP A 117 -14.76 0.58 -6.24
N VAL A 118 -14.23 -0.13 -7.22
CA VAL A 118 -13.65 0.51 -8.42
C VAL A 118 -14.73 0.95 -9.40
N LEU A 119 -15.71 0.08 -9.67
CA LEU A 119 -16.75 0.33 -10.67
C LEU A 119 -17.78 1.38 -10.24
N MET A 120 -18.03 1.52 -8.93
CA MET A 120 -18.93 2.55 -8.39
C MET A 120 -18.50 3.96 -8.82
N PHE A 121 -17.18 4.21 -8.87
CA PHE A 121 -16.61 5.49 -9.31
C PHE A 121 -16.18 5.49 -10.78
N LYS A 122 -16.54 4.44 -11.54
CA LYS A 122 -16.17 4.27 -12.96
C LYS A 122 -14.68 4.51 -13.22
N ALA A 123 -13.83 4.07 -12.30
CA ALA A 123 -12.41 4.33 -12.37
C ALA A 123 -11.81 3.68 -13.62
N THR A 124 -10.99 4.44 -14.35
CA THR A 124 -10.36 3.98 -15.60
C THR A 124 -8.99 3.36 -15.36
N HIS A 125 -8.36 3.66 -14.24
CA HIS A 125 -7.01 3.24 -13.89
C HIS A 125 -6.95 2.85 -12.41
N VAL A 126 -6.34 1.71 -12.10
CA VAL A 126 -6.22 1.20 -10.72
C VAL A 126 -4.76 0.89 -10.41
N PRO A 127 -4.13 1.59 -9.45
CA PRO A 127 -2.77 1.31 -9.03
C PRO A 127 -2.78 0.08 -8.11
N VAL A 128 -2.32 -1.05 -8.59
CA VAL A 128 -2.18 -2.27 -7.79
C VAL A 128 -0.82 -2.92 -7.97
N GLY A 129 -0.36 -3.63 -6.94
CA GLY A 129 0.84 -4.45 -7.02
C GLY A 129 0.68 -5.62 -8.00
N ALA A 130 1.80 -6.17 -8.45
CA ALA A 130 1.81 -7.35 -9.32
C ALA A 130 1.09 -8.57 -8.70
N ASP A 131 1.05 -8.63 -7.36
CA ASP A 131 0.35 -9.67 -6.58
C ASP A 131 -1.19 -9.61 -6.67
N GLN A 132 -1.75 -8.55 -7.24
CA GLN A 132 -3.20 -8.34 -7.37
C GLN A 132 -3.74 -8.54 -8.79
N ALA A 133 -2.93 -9.11 -9.71
CA ALA A 133 -3.31 -9.29 -11.11
C ALA A 133 -4.61 -10.11 -11.28
N GLN A 134 -4.82 -11.16 -10.47
CA GLN A 134 -6.06 -11.94 -10.54
C GLN A 134 -7.31 -11.14 -10.17
N HIS A 135 -7.23 -10.22 -9.20
CA HIS A 135 -8.37 -9.36 -8.84
C HIS A 135 -8.64 -8.32 -9.92
N MET A 136 -7.60 -7.81 -10.59
CA MET A 136 -7.77 -6.94 -11.76
C MET A 136 -8.47 -7.66 -12.91
N ASN A 137 -8.11 -8.92 -13.17
CA ASN A 137 -8.80 -9.72 -14.19
C ASN A 137 -10.28 -9.89 -13.84
N LEU A 138 -10.60 -10.27 -12.59
CA LEU A 138 -12.00 -10.39 -12.15
C LEU A 138 -12.77 -9.07 -12.28
N LEU A 139 -12.15 -7.95 -11.91
CA LEU A 139 -12.74 -6.62 -12.03
C LEU A 139 -13.08 -6.27 -13.50
N VAL A 140 -12.16 -6.53 -14.42
CA VAL A 140 -12.37 -6.32 -15.86
C VAL A 140 -13.46 -7.25 -16.40
N ASP A 141 -13.41 -8.52 -16.01
CA ASP A 141 -14.41 -9.52 -16.41
C ASP A 141 -15.82 -9.13 -15.91
N LEU A 142 -15.94 -8.65 -14.67
CA LEU A 142 -17.20 -8.18 -14.11
C LEU A 142 -17.75 -6.95 -14.86
N ALA A 143 -16.89 -5.98 -15.19
CA ALA A 143 -17.30 -4.82 -15.98
C ALA A 143 -17.83 -5.25 -17.36
N ASN A 144 -17.11 -6.13 -18.06
CA ASN A 144 -17.49 -6.64 -19.37
C ASN A 144 -18.74 -7.52 -19.31
N HIS A 145 -18.86 -8.37 -18.29
CA HIS A 145 -20.01 -9.25 -18.11
C HIS A 145 -21.27 -8.43 -17.82
N PHE A 146 -21.19 -7.43 -16.94
CA PHE A 146 -22.30 -6.52 -16.69
C PHE A 146 -22.76 -5.83 -17.99
N ASN A 147 -21.82 -5.22 -18.71
CA ASN A 147 -22.13 -4.52 -19.97
C ASN A 147 -22.78 -5.44 -21.00
N SER A 148 -22.27 -6.66 -21.15
CA SER A 148 -22.80 -7.64 -22.12
C SER A 148 -24.16 -8.18 -21.70
N HIS A 149 -24.33 -8.53 -20.43
CA HIS A 149 -25.57 -9.09 -19.89
C HIS A 149 -26.74 -8.11 -20.04
N PHE A 150 -26.52 -6.85 -19.70
CA PHE A 150 -27.54 -5.80 -19.81
C PHE A 150 -27.54 -5.07 -21.16
N LYS A 151 -26.68 -5.48 -22.10
CA LYS A 151 -26.55 -4.88 -23.45
C LYS A 151 -26.36 -3.36 -23.42
N ILE A 152 -25.53 -2.88 -22.50
CA ILE A 152 -25.24 -1.45 -22.26
C ILE A 152 -23.74 -1.23 -22.08
N SER A 153 -23.23 -0.09 -22.56
CA SER A 153 -21.86 0.35 -22.23
C SER A 153 -21.90 1.25 -20.99
N TYR A 154 -21.95 0.65 -19.80
CA TYR A 154 -22.11 1.40 -18.55
C TYR A 154 -20.80 1.53 -17.76
N PHE A 155 -20.08 0.43 -17.58
CA PHE A 155 -18.81 0.38 -16.84
C PHE A 155 -17.61 0.37 -17.79
N PRO A 156 -16.66 1.32 -17.67
CA PRO A 156 -15.40 1.22 -18.38
C PRO A 156 -14.54 0.10 -17.77
N PRO A 157 -13.92 -0.79 -18.57
CA PRO A 157 -12.99 -1.79 -18.05
C PRO A 157 -11.71 -1.10 -17.54
N PRO A 158 -11.38 -1.19 -16.24
CA PRO A 158 -10.26 -0.44 -15.67
C PRO A 158 -8.91 -1.02 -16.10
N LYS A 159 -7.91 -0.16 -16.31
CA LYS A 159 -6.53 -0.54 -16.63
C LYS A 159 -5.68 -0.64 -15.37
N GLN A 160 -4.88 -1.70 -15.28
CA GLN A 160 -3.88 -1.82 -14.23
C GLN A 160 -2.75 -0.81 -14.45
N VAL A 161 -2.42 -0.04 -13.41
CA VAL A 161 -1.23 0.82 -13.40
C VAL A 161 -0.15 0.14 -12.57
N ILE A 162 0.82 -0.47 -13.26
CA ILE A 162 2.02 -1.02 -12.62
C ILE A 162 3.02 0.12 -12.45
N ARG A 163 3.37 0.43 -11.21
CA ARG A 163 4.39 1.45 -10.94
C ARG A 163 5.76 0.91 -11.32
N GLN A 164 6.47 1.66 -12.17
CA GLN A 164 7.86 1.38 -12.54
C GLN A 164 8.85 1.65 -11.39
N VAL A 165 8.43 2.39 -10.36
CA VAL A 165 9.31 2.82 -9.26
C VAL A 165 8.83 2.26 -7.92
N SER A 166 9.39 1.11 -7.57
CA SER A 166 10.31 0.99 -6.45
C SER A 166 10.93 -0.39 -6.58
N SER A 167 12.26 -0.49 -6.50
CA SER A 167 12.94 -1.71 -6.05
C SER A 167 12.04 -2.42 -5.04
N ARG A 168 11.78 -3.72 -5.23
CA ARG A 168 10.94 -4.49 -4.29
C ARG A 168 11.51 -4.23 -2.89
N VAL A 169 10.85 -3.40 -2.09
CA VAL A 169 11.29 -3.05 -0.74
C VAL A 169 11.27 -4.33 0.07
N ARG A 170 12.45 -4.86 0.41
CA ARG A 170 12.58 -6.15 1.11
C ARG A 170 12.77 -5.95 2.60
N SER A 171 12.43 -6.98 3.35
CA SER A 171 12.53 -6.99 4.80
C SER A 171 13.99 -6.77 5.25
N LEU A 172 14.19 -5.94 6.28
CA LEU A 172 15.51 -5.71 6.89
C LEU A 172 16.06 -6.96 7.59
N ARG A 173 15.23 -7.99 7.78
CA ARG A 173 15.58 -9.26 8.43
C ARG A 173 15.67 -10.41 7.48
N ASN A 174 14.87 -10.38 6.42
CA ASN A 174 14.89 -11.40 5.40
C ASN A 174 14.90 -10.73 4.02
N PRO A 175 16.09 -10.53 3.41
CA PRO A 175 16.21 -9.83 2.15
C PRO A 175 15.69 -10.64 0.96
N LEU A 176 15.12 -11.84 1.16
CA LEU A 176 14.40 -12.57 0.11
C LEU A 176 12.89 -12.31 0.17
N LYS A 177 12.39 -11.76 1.27
CA LYS A 177 10.97 -11.48 1.49
C LYS A 177 10.67 -10.01 1.29
N LYS A 178 9.52 -9.72 0.68
CA LYS A 178 8.96 -8.37 0.62
C LYS A 178 8.67 -7.88 2.04
N MET A 179 8.96 -6.62 2.32
CA MET A 179 8.60 -5.99 3.58
C MET A 179 7.07 -6.04 3.76
N SER A 180 6.60 -6.52 4.91
CA SER A 180 5.17 -6.68 5.19
C SER A 180 4.79 -6.05 6.53
N LYS A 181 3.65 -5.36 6.54
CA LYS A 181 3.01 -4.82 7.75
C LYS A 181 2.61 -5.94 8.73
N SER A 182 2.35 -7.15 8.22
CA SER A 182 1.86 -8.28 9.02
C SER A 182 2.97 -9.18 9.58
N GLU A 183 4.25 -8.87 9.35
CA GLU A 183 5.34 -9.61 9.97
C GLU A 183 5.39 -9.33 11.48
N ALA A 184 5.54 -10.37 12.30
CA ALA A 184 5.52 -10.24 13.76
C ALA A 184 6.66 -9.35 14.31
N SER A 185 7.82 -9.38 13.67
CA SER A 185 8.97 -8.57 14.07
C SER A 185 8.86 -7.15 13.50
N ALA A 186 8.61 -6.16 14.35
CA ALA A 186 8.67 -4.75 13.95
C ALA A 186 10.05 -4.34 13.39
N LYS A 187 11.12 -5.07 13.76
CA LYS A 187 12.48 -4.85 13.29
C LYS A 187 12.74 -5.29 11.84
N SER A 188 11.73 -5.80 11.16
CA SER A 188 11.81 -6.21 9.75
C SER A 188 11.45 -5.10 8.77
N ARG A 189 10.89 -3.99 9.27
CA ARG A 189 10.31 -2.91 8.47
C ARG A 189 10.55 -1.54 9.08
N LEU A 190 10.54 -0.52 8.24
CA LEU A 190 10.56 0.89 8.63
C LEU A 190 9.13 1.43 8.52
N GLU A 191 8.61 1.99 9.61
CA GLU A 191 7.28 2.58 9.66
C GLU A 191 7.39 4.11 9.55
N ILE A 192 6.43 4.74 8.89
CA ILE A 192 6.44 6.19 8.63
C ILE A 192 6.35 7.05 9.90
N ASN A 193 5.93 6.45 11.01
CA ASN A 193 5.81 7.05 12.32
C ASN A 193 6.96 6.67 13.26
N ASP A 194 7.94 5.89 12.81
CA ASP A 194 9.11 5.55 13.63
C ASP A 194 9.86 6.84 14.07
N SER A 195 10.33 6.83 15.30
CA SER A 195 11.29 7.80 15.84
C SER A 195 12.64 7.69 15.12
N ALA A 196 13.50 8.71 15.24
CA ALA A 196 14.83 8.65 14.62
C ALA A 196 15.65 7.52 15.24
N GLU A 197 15.48 7.30 16.55
CA GLU A 197 16.10 6.27 17.36
C GLU A 197 15.65 4.87 16.94
N GLU A 198 14.34 4.68 16.68
CA GLU A 198 13.80 3.41 16.18
C GLU A 198 14.30 3.10 14.76
N ILE A 199 14.33 4.09 13.86
CA ILE A 199 14.88 3.94 12.51
C ILE A 199 16.35 3.52 12.60
N GLU A 200 17.14 4.21 13.43
CA GLU A 200 18.55 3.89 13.63
C GLU A 200 18.75 2.48 14.19
N GLU A 201 18.00 2.07 15.22
CA GLU A 201 18.09 0.71 15.75
C GLU A 201 17.74 -0.34 14.68
N LYS A 202 16.69 -0.11 13.89
CA LYS A 202 16.23 -1.02 12.85
C LYS A 202 17.26 -1.16 11.73
N CYS A 203 17.79 -0.05 11.23
CA CYS A 203 18.84 -0.02 10.20
C CYS A 203 20.14 -0.64 10.69
N ARG A 204 20.62 -0.26 11.88
CA ARG A 204 21.84 -0.80 12.50
C ARG A 204 21.78 -2.32 12.63
N LYS A 205 20.63 -2.86 13.03
CA LYS A 205 20.43 -4.30 13.18
C LYS A 205 19.98 -4.99 11.89
N ALA A 206 19.89 -4.31 10.74
CA ALA A 206 19.54 -4.95 9.48
C ALA A 206 20.57 -6.03 9.12
N VAL A 207 20.10 -7.11 8.50
CA VAL A 207 20.97 -8.21 8.06
C VAL A 207 21.93 -7.70 6.99
N SER A 208 23.19 -8.09 7.11
CA SER A 208 24.23 -7.89 6.11
C SER A 208 25.06 -9.16 5.96
N ASP A 209 25.84 -9.25 4.88
CA ASP A 209 26.77 -10.36 4.65
C ASP A 209 28.13 -10.08 5.32
N THR A 210 29.12 -10.95 5.10
CA THR A 210 30.43 -10.88 5.76
C THR A 210 31.44 -9.97 5.05
N ASP A 211 31.17 -9.51 3.84
CA ASP A 211 32.11 -8.70 3.05
C ASP A 211 31.95 -7.22 3.38
N SER A 212 33.00 -6.59 3.90
CA SER A 212 32.97 -5.19 4.34
C SER A 212 32.78 -4.20 3.18
N GLN A 213 33.22 -4.55 1.97
CA GLN A 213 33.09 -3.69 0.79
C GLN A 213 31.66 -3.73 0.26
N LEU A 214 31.17 -2.58 -0.20
CA LEU A 214 29.86 -2.49 -0.83
C LEU A 214 29.95 -2.97 -2.27
N SER A 215 29.09 -3.92 -2.63
CA SER A 215 28.80 -4.25 -4.04
C SER A 215 27.31 -4.53 -4.20
N TYR A 216 26.83 -4.35 -5.43
CA TYR A 216 25.42 -4.57 -5.76
C TYR A 216 25.28 -5.86 -6.57
N ASP A 217 24.69 -6.87 -5.94
CA ASP A 217 24.28 -8.12 -6.55
C ASP A 217 23.01 -8.63 -5.86
N LEU A 218 21.89 -8.72 -6.58
CA LEU A 218 20.62 -9.17 -6.00
C LEU A 218 20.54 -10.69 -5.79
N GLN A 219 21.39 -11.47 -6.46
CA GLN A 219 21.43 -12.93 -6.35
C GLN A 219 22.40 -13.35 -5.25
N GLU A 220 23.63 -12.84 -5.32
CA GLU A 220 24.70 -13.24 -4.40
C GLU A 220 24.72 -12.42 -3.10
N ARG A 221 24.35 -11.13 -3.15
CA ARG A 221 24.36 -10.22 -2.00
C ARG A 221 23.02 -9.51 -1.75
N PRO A 222 21.90 -10.25 -1.63
CA PRO A 222 20.56 -9.66 -1.55
C PRO A 222 20.38 -8.73 -0.34
N ALA A 223 21.12 -8.95 0.76
CA ALA A 223 21.06 -8.14 1.96
C ALA A 223 21.57 -6.70 1.73
N ILE A 224 22.81 -6.58 1.24
CA ILE A 224 23.44 -5.28 0.96
C ILE A 224 22.76 -4.58 -0.21
N SER A 225 22.44 -5.31 -1.27
CA SER A 225 21.70 -4.76 -2.41
C SER A 225 20.34 -4.19 -2.00
N ASN A 226 19.64 -4.81 -1.05
CA ASN A 226 18.40 -4.25 -0.50
C ASN A 226 18.64 -2.94 0.27
N LEU A 227 19.72 -2.81 1.03
CA LEU A 227 20.04 -1.56 1.74
C LEU A 227 20.42 -0.44 0.77
N ILE A 228 21.16 -0.76 -0.30
CA ILE A 228 21.48 0.18 -1.38
C ILE A 228 20.20 0.62 -2.11
N ASP A 229 19.32 -0.33 -2.45
CA ASP A 229 18.01 -0.08 -3.07
C ASP A 229 17.17 0.89 -2.21
N LEU A 230 17.14 0.68 -0.89
CA LEU A 230 16.42 1.54 0.05
C LEU A 230 17.03 2.94 0.11
N TYR A 231 18.35 3.04 0.20
CA TYR A 231 19.05 4.32 0.24
C TYR A 231 18.76 5.13 -1.03
N CYS A 232 18.96 4.52 -2.20
CA CYS A 232 18.68 5.14 -3.50
C CYS A 232 17.21 5.55 -3.64
N ALA A 233 16.27 4.76 -3.13
CA ALA A 233 14.84 5.09 -3.17
C ALA A 233 14.50 6.33 -2.33
N VAL A 234 15.23 6.56 -1.22
CA VAL A 234 14.99 7.70 -0.32
C VAL A 234 15.70 8.96 -0.79
N THR A 235 16.95 8.84 -1.25
CA THR A 235 17.80 9.98 -1.64
C THR A 235 17.70 10.35 -3.12
N GLY A 236 17.29 9.41 -3.98
CA GLY A 236 17.37 9.56 -5.44
C GLY A 236 18.77 9.34 -6.03
N SER A 237 19.73 8.88 -5.22
CA SER A 237 21.09 8.51 -5.68
C SER A 237 21.06 7.34 -6.66
N GLN A 238 22.10 7.23 -7.48
CA GLN A 238 22.33 6.05 -8.33
C GLN A 238 23.07 4.96 -7.55
N ILE A 239 22.81 3.69 -7.89
CA ILE A 239 23.47 2.53 -7.27
C ILE A 239 25.00 2.64 -7.35
N SER A 240 25.54 3.05 -8.51
CA SER A 240 26.98 3.23 -8.72
C SER A 240 27.59 4.23 -7.73
N GLN A 241 26.91 5.35 -7.47
CA GLN A 241 27.39 6.36 -6.51
C GLN A 241 27.48 5.83 -5.08
N VAL A 242 26.58 4.92 -4.70
CA VAL A 242 26.60 4.30 -3.36
C VAL A 242 27.72 3.28 -3.27
N VAL A 243 27.92 2.46 -4.31
CA VAL A 243 29.00 1.46 -4.37
C VAL A 243 30.38 2.13 -4.40
N GLU A 244 30.52 3.25 -5.11
CA GLU A 244 31.77 4.01 -5.23
C GLU A 244 32.01 5.01 -4.09
N SER A 245 31.12 5.08 -3.09
CA SER A 245 31.19 6.05 -1.98
C SER A 245 32.39 5.83 -1.04
N GLY A 246 33.00 4.64 -1.07
CA GLY A 246 34.01 4.22 -0.09
C GLY A 246 33.43 3.86 1.28
N TRP A 247 32.11 3.82 1.43
CA TRP A 247 31.44 3.37 2.65
C TRP A 247 31.61 1.87 2.85
N ASP A 248 31.67 1.46 4.11
CA ASP A 248 31.47 0.06 4.48
C ASP A 248 29.98 -0.21 4.80
N GLN A 249 29.67 -1.45 5.17
CA GLN A 249 28.31 -1.83 5.54
C GLN A 249 27.74 -1.04 6.73
N PHE A 250 28.59 -0.66 7.69
CA PHE A 250 28.16 0.05 8.88
C PHE A 250 27.79 1.49 8.52
N GLU A 251 28.64 2.16 7.75
CA GLU A 251 28.40 3.51 7.26
C GLU A 251 27.16 3.53 6.36
N LEU A 252 26.95 2.54 5.48
CA LEU A 252 25.71 2.42 4.69
C LEU A 252 24.46 2.38 5.58
N LYS A 253 24.47 1.59 6.67
CA LYS A 253 23.33 1.50 7.61
C LYS A 253 23.08 2.82 8.32
N MET A 254 24.13 3.56 8.69
CA MET A 254 24.04 4.88 9.33
C MET A 254 23.56 5.96 8.35
N GLN A 255 24.04 5.95 7.11
CA GLN A 255 23.60 6.87 6.07
C GLN A 255 22.15 6.62 5.68
N LEU A 256 21.74 5.34 5.60
CA LEU A 256 20.35 4.96 5.40
C LEU A 256 19.45 5.44 6.55
N SER A 257 19.85 5.24 7.81
CA SER A 257 19.02 5.66 8.95
C SER A 257 18.81 7.17 8.97
N ARG A 258 19.87 7.95 8.73
CA ARG A 258 19.82 9.42 8.62
C ARG A 258 18.90 9.86 7.48
N ALA A 259 19.10 9.31 6.28
CA ALA A 259 18.31 9.67 5.11
C ALA A 259 16.81 9.35 5.30
N VAL A 260 16.48 8.19 5.87
CA VAL A 260 15.09 7.81 6.18
C VAL A 260 14.51 8.73 7.25
N ALA A 261 15.24 8.98 8.34
CA ALA A 261 14.77 9.83 9.43
C ALA A 261 14.48 11.26 8.94
N GLU A 262 15.36 11.84 8.13
CA GLU A 262 15.17 13.16 7.52
C GLU A 262 13.94 13.17 6.58
N LYS A 263 13.81 12.15 5.73
CA LYS A 263 12.67 12.04 4.80
C LYS A 263 11.33 11.87 5.54
N PHE A 264 11.32 11.11 6.63
CA PHE A 264 10.10 10.82 7.39
C PHE A 264 9.74 11.91 8.38
N LEU A 265 10.69 12.75 8.82
CA LEU A 265 10.45 13.82 9.79
C LEU A 265 9.22 14.70 9.46
N PRO A 266 9.09 15.33 8.27
CA PRO A 266 7.92 16.17 7.97
C PRO A 266 6.62 15.38 7.93
N ILE A 267 6.67 14.09 7.55
CA ILE A 267 5.50 13.20 7.55
C ILE A 267 5.09 12.89 8.99
N ARG A 268 6.05 12.54 9.85
CA ARG A 268 5.81 12.23 11.26
C ARG A 268 5.28 13.43 12.04
N GLU A 269 5.85 14.62 11.84
CA GLU A 269 5.36 15.85 12.47
C GLU A 269 3.91 16.15 12.07
N LYS A 270 3.60 16.01 10.78
CA LYS A 270 2.24 16.20 10.28
C LYS A 270 1.29 15.14 10.81
N LEU A 271 1.72 13.89 10.92
CA LEU A 271 0.94 12.81 11.50
C LEU A 271 0.62 13.08 12.97
N LEU A 272 1.61 13.44 13.79
CA LEU A 272 1.43 13.80 15.20
C LEU A 272 0.51 15.01 15.38
N MET A 273 0.60 16.00 14.48
CA MET A 273 -0.33 17.13 14.44
C MET A 273 -1.77 16.66 14.18
N LEU A 274 -1.98 15.81 13.16
CA LEU A 274 -3.29 15.27 12.80
C LEU A 274 -3.87 14.34 13.87
N GLU A 275 -3.02 13.65 14.64
CA GLU A 275 -3.44 12.80 15.74
C GLU A 275 -3.96 13.63 16.93
N ARG A 276 -3.38 14.81 17.16
CA ARG A 276 -3.80 15.76 18.22
C ARG A 276 -5.04 16.57 17.86
N ASP A 277 -5.20 16.97 16.59
CA ASP A 277 -6.34 17.76 16.12
C ASP A 277 -7.33 16.92 15.31
N ASN A 278 -8.54 16.70 15.84
CA ASN A 278 -9.56 15.90 15.16
C ASN A 278 -10.37 16.69 14.11
N LYS A 279 -10.14 17.99 13.93
CA LYS A 279 -10.96 18.84 13.06
C LYS A 279 -10.95 18.37 11.60
N TRP A 280 -9.85 17.78 11.13
CA TRP A 280 -9.76 17.24 9.76
C TRP A 280 -10.75 16.09 9.51
N MET A 281 -11.17 15.36 10.55
CA MET A 281 -12.16 14.28 10.43
C MET A 281 -13.53 14.79 9.95
N LYS A 282 -13.86 16.07 10.17
CA LYS A 282 -15.11 16.67 9.67
C LYS A 282 -15.14 16.80 8.15
N PHE A 283 -13.98 16.94 7.51
CA PHE A 283 -13.88 16.95 6.04
C PHE A 283 -14.15 15.56 5.48
N TYR A 284 -13.72 14.51 6.17
CA TYR A 284 -13.96 13.12 5.78
C TYR A 284 -15.45 12.73 5.82
N SER A 285 -16.26 13.34 6.69
CA SER A 285 -17.70 13.05 6.78
C SER A 285 -18.57 13.85 5.80
N LYS A 286 -18.02 14.84 5.08
CA LYS A 286 -18.82 15.77 4.25
C LYS A 286 -18.99 15.36 2.79
N THR A 287 -18.32 14.30 2.35
CA THR A 287 -18.27 13.91 0.93
C THR A 287 -18.85 12.52 0.77
N VAL A 288 -20.18 12.46 0.59
CA VAL A 288 -20.94 11.69 -0.43
C VAL A 288 -22.38 12.17 -0.30
N ASN A 289 -22.71 13.26 -0.99
CA ASN A 289 -24.08 13.70 -1.27
C ASN A 289 -24.12 14.11 -2.74
#